data_AF-A0A922I5K7-F1
#
_entry.id   AF-A0A922I5K7-F1
#
_cell.length_a   1.000
_cell.length_b   1.000
_cell.length_c   1.000
_cell.angle_alpha   90.00
_cell.angle_beta   90.00
_cell.angle_gamma   90.00
#
_symmetry.space_group_name_H-M   'P 1'
#
loop_
_entity.id
_entity.type
_entity.pdbx_description
1 polymer ?
#
loop_
_entity_poly.entity_id
_entity_poly.type
_entity_poly.pdbx_seq_one_letter_code
_entity_poly.pdbx_strand_id
1 'polypeptide(L)'
;MPKNKGKGGKNRRRGKNENEDEKRELVFKEDGQEYAQVMRMLGNGRLEAYCFDGVKRLCHIRGKLRKKVWINQGDIILIGLRDYQDTKADVILKYNPDEARNLKTYGELPENARINEVSLREFGEDDEEEDIIEFGDDVDSLTIELVEGAFQFMNKSTGDRELDLRDYKITTLENLGATLDQFDAIDFTSNDIRTLENFPLLNRLKRLYLSNNRCSKIDERLHETIPNLETLIMINNQLDELGDLDPLSGFKKLTTLALMGNPVSTKKHYRLYVIHRIPSIRLLDFKKVKLREREESNKLFSGEKGKRLEHEIGIKSKTFVPGGGGAGIQPNTNQRKPLTTEEVQAIKQAISKANTLEEMERLKLLLKQGYIPNSNNQ
;
A
#
# COMPACT_ATOMS: atom_id res chain seq x y z
N MET A 1 -48.09 -26.98 -36.24
CA MET A 1 -48.28 -25.82 -35.33
C MET A 1 -48.55 -26.35 -33.94
N PRO A 2 -47.77 -25.94 -32.94
CA PRO A 2 -48.28 -24.91 -32.03
C PRO A 2 -47.27 -23.81 -31.70
N LYS A 3 -47.82 -22.73 -31.15
CA LYS A 3 -47.34 -21.36 -31.14
C LYS A 3 -46.36 -21.05 -30.01
N ASN A 4 -45.45 -20.14 -30.34
CA ASN A 4 -44.61 -19.33 -29.46
C ASN A 4 -45.43 -18.59 -28.37
N LYS A 5 -45.01 -18.69 -27.10
CA LYS A 5 -45.18 -17.72 -26.01
C LYS A 5 -43.97 -17.95 -25.11
N GLY A 6 -43.09 -17.04 -24.75
CA GLY A 6 -43.08 -15.59 -24.69
C GLY A 6 -42.05 -15.27 -23.60
N LYS A 7 -41.06 -14.44 -23.93
CA LYS A 7 -39.90 -14.08 -23.09
C LYS A 7 -40.34 -13.61 -21.68
N GLY A 8 -39.67 -14.12 -20.65
CA GLY A 8 -39.84 -13.70 -19.26
C GLY A 8 -38.53 -13.83 -18.47
N GLY A 9 -37.50 -13.10 -18.89
CA GLY A 9 -36.26 -12.94 -18.13
C GLY A 9 -36.55 -12.18 -16.84
N LYS A 10 -36.74 -12.90 -15.73
CA LYS A 10 -36.79 -12.28 -14.40
C LYS A 10 -35.38 -11.88 -13.98
N ASN A 11 -35.02 -10.64 -14.31
CA ASN A 11 -33.98 -9.89 -13.60
C ASN A 11 -34.39 -9.85 -12.13
N ARG A 12 -33.81 -10.76 -11.34
CA ARG A 12 -33.88 -10.74 -9.89
C ARG A 12 -33.05 -9.54 -9.44
N ARG A 13 -33.70 -8.36 -9.37
CA ARG A 13 -33.16 -7.21 -8.64
C ARG A 13 -32.80 -7.72 -7.25
N ARG A 14 -31.51 -7.67 -6.90
CA ARG A 14 -31.05 -7.86 -5.53
C ARG A 14 -31.85 -6.87 -4.67
N GLY A 15 -32.68 -7.40 -3.78
CA GLY A 15 -33.24 -6.59 -2.71
C GLY A 15 -32.07 -5.96 -1.96
N LYS A 16 -32.12 -4.64 -1.82
CA LYS A 16 -31.26 -3.89 -0.90
C LYS A 16 -31.52 -4.49 0.48
N ASN A 17 -30.47 -4.90 1.20
CA ASN A 17 -30.61 -5.39 2.56
C ASN A 17 -31.02 -4.19 3.42
N GLU A 18 -32.30 -4.06 3.75
CA GLU A 18 -32.85 -2.93 4.53
C GLU A 18 -32.57 -3.03 6.04
N ASN A 19 -31.68 -3.93 6.48
CA ASN A 19 -31.49 -4.27 7.90
C ASN A 19 -30.09 -3.95 8.46
N GLU A 20 -29.24 -3.21 7.75
CA GLU A 20 -27.88 -2.87 8.24
C GLU A 20 -27.83 -1.62 9.12
N ASP A 21 -28.91 -0.82 9.18
CA ASP A 21 -28.91 0.51 9.83
C ASP A 21 -29.83 0.62 11.06
N GLU A 22 -30.37 -0.48 11.60
CA GLU A 22 -31.01 -0.41 12.92
C GLU A 22 -29.91 -0.32 14.00
N LYS A 23 -29.69 0.90 14.52
CA LYS A 23 -28.91 1.18 15.73
C LYS A 23 -29.46 0.32 16.88
N ARG A 24 -28.95 -0.89 17.01
CA ARG A 24 -29.23 -1.80 18.13
C ARG A 24 -28.39 -1.39 19.33
N GLU A 25 -28.89 -1.69 20.52
CA GLU A 25 -28.15 -1.44 21.76
C GLU A 25 -26.82 -2.21 21.75
N LEU A 26 -25.75 -1.52 22.18
CA LEU A 26 -24.42 -2.09 22.25
C LEU A 26 -24.39 -3.20 23.31
N VAL A 27 -23.98 -4.41 22.91
CA VAL A 27 -23.90 -5.56 23.80
C VAL A 27 -22.50 -5.67 24.39
N PHE A 28 -22.38 -5.59 25.72
CA PHE A 28 -21.13 -5.80 26.46
C PHE A 28 -20.91 -7.27 26.77
N LYS A 29 -19.66 -7.68 27.00
CA LYS A 29 -19.36 -9.06 27.43
C LYS A 29 -19.89 -9.33 28.83
N GLU A 30 -20.37 -10.55 29.04
CA GLU A 30 -20.79 -11.07 30.34
C GLU A 30 -19.81 -12.14 30.84
N ASP A 31 -20.00 -12.61 32.07
CA ASP A 31 -19.24 -13.72 32.63
C ASP A 31 -19.29 -14.96 31.72
N GLY A 32 -18.11 -15.52 31.41
CA GLY A 32 -17.96 -16.63 30.47
C GLY A 32 -17.95 -16.21 28.99
N GLN A 33 -17.84 -14.93 28.69
CA GLN A 33 -17.66 -14.39 27.34
C GLN A 33 -16.37 -13.59 27.25
N GLU A 34 -15.84 -13.45 26.04
CA GLU A 34 -14.66 -12.63 25.78
C GLU A 34 -14.76 -11.97 24.40
N TYR A 35 -14.15 -10.80 24.25
CA TYR A 35 -13.99 -10.17 22.95
C TYR A 35 -12.84 -10.83 22.19
N ALA A 36 -12.95 -10.91 20.87
CA ALA A 36 -11.89 -11.45 20.05
C ALA A 36 -11.84 -10.79 18.67
N GLN A 37 -10.65 -10.79 18.07
CA GLN A 37 -10.44 -10.41 16.68
C GLN A 37 -10.27 -11.65 15.81
N VAL A 38 -10.98 -11.69 14.68
CA VAL A 38 -10.87 -12.79 13.72
C VAL A 38 -9.51 -12.76 13.01
N MET A 39 -8.70 -13.80 13.20
CA MET A 39 -7.39 -13.92 12.55
C MET A 39 -7.50 -14.52 11.16
N ARG A 40 -8.28 -15.59 11.00
CA ARG A 40 -8.50 -16.25 9.69
C ARG A 40 -9.71 -17.17 9.72
N MET A 41 -10.29 -17.38 8.55
CA MET A 41 -11.38 -18.33 8.34
C MET A 41 -10.79 -19.73 8.07
N LEU A 42 -11.29 -20.76 8.77
CA LEU A 42 -10.84 -22.16 8.63
C LEU A 42 -11.78 -23.02 7.76
N GLY A 43 -12.87 -22.44 7.26
CA GLY A 43 -13.89 -23.15 6.48
C GLY A 43 -14.86 -23.97 7.36
N ASN A 44 -15.93 -24.48 6.75
CA ASN A 44 -17.02 -25.18 7.45
C ASN A 44 -17.59 -24.39 8.66
N GLY A 45 -17.55 -23.04 8.56
CA GLY A 45 -17.87 -22.05 9.60
C GLY A 45 -17.13 -22.23 10.92
N ARG A 46 -15.86 -22.59 10.82
CA ARG A 46 -14.86 -22.42 11.88
C ARG A 46 -13.96 -21.24 11.51
N LEU A 47 -13.45 -20.57 12.53
CA LEU A 47 -12.47 -19.51 12.38
C LEU A 47 -11.45 -19.60 13.53
N GLU A 48 -10.28 -19.01 13.34
CA GLU A 48 -9.31 -18.78 14.41
C GLU A 48 -9.42 -17.31 14.83
N ALA A 49 -9.52 -17.07 16.14
CA ALA A 49 -9.61 -15.73 16.71
C ALA A 49 -8.57 -15.54 17.82
N TYR A 50 -8.01 -14.34 17.88
CA TYR A 50 -7.18 -13.89 19.00
C TYR A 50 -8.08 -13.18 20.01
N CYS A 51 -8.18 -13.75 21.20
CA CYS A 51 -9.04 -13.22 22.26
C CYS A 51 -8.26 -12.18 23.06
N PHE A 52 -8.95 -11.16 23.57
CA PHE A 52 -8.30 -10.06 24.28
C PHE A 52 -7.86 -10.40 25.71
N ASP A 53 -8.07 -11.64 26.14
CA ASP A 53 -7.39 -12.25 27.29
C ASP A 53 -6.00 -12.83 26.94
N GLY A 54 -5.57 -12.71 25.68
CA GLY A 54 -4.28 -13.16 25.17
C GLY A 54 -4.26 -14.57 24.57
N VAL A 55 -5.38 -15.30 24.59
CA VAL A 55 -5.44 -16.70 24.12
C VAL A 55 -5.97 -16.79 22.69
N LYS A 56 -5.31 -17.61 21.87
CA LYS A 56 -5.81 -17.97 20.52
C LYS A 56 -6.79 -19.13 20.63
N ARG A 57 -8.01 -18.94 20.13
CA ARG A 57 -9.07 -19.95 20.20
C ARG A 57 -9.62 -20.32 18.84
N LEU A 58 -9.92 -21.61 18.67
CA LEU A 58 -10.68 -22.10 17.54
C LEU A 58 -12.16 -21.86 17.82
N CYS A 59 -12.75 -20.95 17.04
CA CYS A 59 -14.13 -20.53 17.24
C CYS A 59 -15.06 -21.22 16.24
N HIS A 60 -16.23 -21.65 16.72
CA HIS A 60 -17.29 -22.19 15.88
C HIS A 60 -18.40 -21.15 15.70
N ILE A 61 -18.75 -20.83 14.45
CA ILE A 61 -19.78 -19.83 14.16
C ILE A 61 -21.15 -20.44 14.43
N ARG A 62 -21.90 -19.87 15.39
CA ARG A 62 -23.25 -20.33 15.73
C ARG A 62 -24.16 -20.35 14.49
N GLY A 63 -24.96 -21.41 14.35
CA GLY A 63 -25.78 -21.63 13.15
C GLY A 63 -26.77 -20.50 12.85
N LYS A 64 -27.27 -19.79 13.88
CA LYS A 64 -28.13 -18.61 13.73
C LYS A 64 -27.40 -17.43 13.05
N LEU A 65 -26.08 -17.33 13.23
CA LEU A 65 -25.25 -16.25 12.69
C LEU A 65 -24.81 -16.53 11.25
N ARG A 66 -24.51 -17.80 10.92
CA ARG A 66 -24.06 -18.24 9.58
C ARG A 66 -24.96 -17.84 8.41
N LYS A 67 -26.26 -17.62 8.65
CA LYS A 67 -27.24 -17.25 7.63
C LYS A 67 -27.57 -15.75 7.60
N LYS A 68 -27.14 -15.01 8.62
CA LYS A 68 -27.55 -13.61 8.83
C LYS A 68 -26.40 -12.62 8.69
N VAL A 69 -25.20 -13.01 9.12
CA VAL A 69 -24.06 -12.09 9.22
C VAL A 69 -22.82 -12.73 8.60
N TRP A 70 -22.17 -12.00 7.70
CA TRP A 70 -20.90 -12.39 7.11
C TRP A 70 -19.76 -11.98 8.04
N ILE A 71 -18.87 -12.92 8.35
CA ILE A 71 -17.68 -12.71 9.18
C ILE A 71 -16.44 -12.86 8.31
N ASN A 72 -15.57 -11.85 8.35
CA ASN A 72 -14.31 -11.77 7.62
C ASN A 72 -13.12 -11.66 8.58
N GLN A 73 -11.91 -11.80 8.04
CA GLN A 73 -10.68 -11.54 8.79
C GLN A 73 -10.61 -10.08 9.24
N GLY A 74 -10.17 -9.86 10.48
CA GLY A 74 -10.06 -8.55 11.13
C GLY A 74 -11.32 -8.09 11.87
N ASP A 75 -12.47 -8.75 11.67
CA ASP A 75 -13.71 -8.37 12.34
C ASP A 75 -13.62 -8.60 13.86
N ILE A 76 -14.24 -7.69 14.62
CA ILE A 76 -14.39 -7.82 16.08
C ILE A 76 -15.65 -8.63 16.39
N ILE A 77 -15.50 -9.65 17.23
CA ILE A 77 -16.55 -10.60 17.58
C ILE A 77 -16.63 -10.79 19.10
N LEU A 78 -17.83 -11.11 19.57
CA LEU A 78 -18.05 -11.62 20.92
C LEU A 78 -18.06 -13.15 20.88
N ILE A 79 -17.25 -13.78 21.71
CA ILE A 79 -17.17 -15.23 21.83
C ILE A 79 -17.66 -15.70 23.21
N GLY A 80 -18.33 -16.84 23.24
CA GLY A 80 -18.63 -17.56 24.47
C GLY A 80 -17.55 -18.59 24.75
N LEU A 81 -16.94 -18.53 25.92
CA LEU A 81 -15.97 -19.49 26.41
C LEU A 81 -16.66 -20.81 26.77
N ARG A 82 -15.88 -21.90 26.82
CA ARG A 82 -16.37 -23.24 27.18
C ARG A 82 -15.71 -23.70 28.46
N ASP A 83 -16.52 -24.16 29.42
CA ASP A 83 -16.08 -24.57 30.76
C ASP A 83 -15.07 -25.75 30.76
N TYR A 84 -15.01 -26.52 29.68
CA TYR A 84 -14.23 -27.76 29.60
C TYR A 84 -13.15 -27.74 28.50
N GLN A 85 -13.08 -26.70 27.66
CA GLN A 85 -12.12 -26.60 26.54
C GLN A 85 -11.75 -25.13 26.26
N ASP A 86 -10.77 -24.60 26.98
CA ASP A 86 -10.34 -23.19 26.82
C ASP A 86 -9.81 -22.87 25.41
N THR A 87 -9.27 -23.85 24.69
CA THR A 87 -8.80 -23.66 23.30
C THR A 87 -9.93 -23.48 22.28
N LYS A 88 -11.20 -23.61 22.70
CA LYS A 88 -12.37 -23.50 21.81
C LYS A 88 -13.42 -22.57 22.36
N ALA A 89 -14.05 -21.85 21.46
CA ALA A 89 -15.13 -20.94 21.79
C ALA A 89 -16.24 -20.98 20.72
N ASP A 90 -17.38 -20.37 21.03
CA ASP A 90 -18.50 -20.23 20.09
C ASP A 90 -18.78 -18.75 19.81
N VAL A 91 -18.87 -18.37 18.53
CA VAL A 91 -19.13 -16.98 18.14
C VAL A 91 -20.58 -16.62 18.44
N ILE A 92 -20.78 -15.60 19.27
CA ILE A 92 -22.08 -15.10 19.71
C ILE A 92 -22.56 -13.99 18.78
N LEU A 93 -21.73 -12.98 18.58
CA LEU A 93 -22.07 -11.75 17.89
C LEU A 93 -20.87 -11.26 17.06
N LYS A 94 -21.17 -10.58 15.95
CA LYS A 94 -20.21 -9.73 15.24
C LYS A 94 -20.59 -8.28 15.50
N TYR A 95 -19.60 -7.49 15.91
CA TYR A 95 -19.74 -6.05 16.06
C TYR A 95 -19.58 -5.35 14.71
N ASN A 96 -20.40 -4.34 14.47
CA ASN A 96 -20.18 -3.38 13.40
C ASN A 96 -18.94 -2.52 13.74
N PRO A 97 -18.31 -1.87 12.74
CA PRO A 97 -17.16 -1.00 12.99
C PRO A 97 -17.42 0.06 14.06
N ASP A 98 -18.61 0.69 14.03
CA ASP A 98 -18.99 1.71 15.01
C ASP A 98 -19.22 1.14 16.41
N GLU A 99 -19.82 -0.06 16.52
CA GLU A 99 -19.96 -0.77 17.78
C GLU A 99 -18.59 -1.12 18.37
N ALA A 100 -17.65 -1.56 17.53
CA ALA A 100 -16.29 -1.86 17.95
C ALA A 100 -15.52 -0.59 18.39
N ARG A 101 -15.74 0.56 17.73
CA ARG A 101 -15.19 1.85 18.17
C ARG A 101 -15.74 2.25 19.53
N ASN A 102 -17.06 2.13 19.71
CA ASN A 102 -17.68 2.44 21.00
C ASN A 102 -17.13 1.54 22.12
N LEU A 103 -16.95 0.24 21.89
CA LEU A 103 -16.30 -0.65 22.86
C LEU A 103 -14.87 -0.20 23.22
N LYS A 104 -14.12 0.32 22.24
CA LYS A 104 -12.79 0.89 22.48
C LYS A 104 -12.88 2.16 23.34
N THR A 105 -13.82 3.06 23.06
CA THR A 105 -14.07 4.27 23.85
C THR A 105 -14.48 3.95 25.29
N TYR A 106 -15.26 2.89 25.51
CA TYR A 106 -15.64 2.42 26.84
C TYR A 106 -14.51 1.67 27.57
N GLY A 107 -13.34 1.47 26.95
CA GLY A 107 -12.20 0.77 27.55
C GLY A 107 -12.35 -0.75 27.60
N GLU A 108 -13.32 -1.31 26.87
CA GLU A 108 -13.59 -2.75 26.80
C GLU A 108 -12.62 -3.49 25.85
N LEU A 109 -12.08 -2.75 24.87
CA LEU A 109 -11.05 -3.24 23.94
C LEU A 109 -9.73 -2.51 24.18
N PRO A 110 -8.58 -3.16 24.03
CA PRO A 110 -7.30 -2.49 24.17
C PRO A 110 -7.09 -1.45 23.06
N GLU A 111 -6.32 -0.40 23.36
CA GLU A 111 -6.07 0.71 22.44
C GLU A 111 -5.46 0.27 21.10
N ASN A 112 -4.73 -0.85 21.10
CA ASN A 112 -4.09 -1.43 19.92
C ASN A 112 -5.02 -2.33 19.08
N ALA A 113 -6.30 -2.49 19.44
CA ALA A 113 -7.25 -3.27 18.67
C ALA A 113 -7.50 -2.62 17.30
N ARG A 114 -7.13 -3.33 16.21
CA ARG A 114 -7.32 -2.86 14.82
C ARG A 114 -8.76 -3.11 14.37
N ILE A 115 -9.54 -2.07 14.13
CA ILE A 115 -10.94 -2.20 13.65
C ILE A 115 -10.94 -2.06 12.13
N ASN A 116 -11.58 -2.99 11.41
CA ASN A 116 -11.71 -2.92 9.95
C ASN A 116 -12.53 -1.67 9.56
N GLU A 117 -11.88 -0.66 8.99
CA GLU A 117 -12.56 0.50 8.43
C GLU A 117 -13.28 0.13 7.14
N VAL A 118 -14.62 0.16 7.18
CA VAL A 118 -15.42 0.37 5.98
C VAL A 118 -15.66 1.87 5.91
N SER A 119 -15.08 2.51 4.89
CA SER A 119 -15.19 3.96 4.66
C SER A 119 -16.65 4.40 4.60
N LEU A 120 -17.16 4.96 5.71
CA LEU A 120 -18.36 5.78 5.73
C LEU A 120 -17.93 7.21 5.41
N ARG A 121 -18.05 7.60 4.14
CA ARG A 121 -18.11 9.01 3.77
C ARG A 121 -19.52 9.52 4.07
N GLU A 122 -19.57 10.45 5.01
CA GLU A 122 -20.53 11.54 5.27
C GLU A 122 -21.91 11.45 4.62
N PHE A 123 -22.96 11.58 5.45
CA PHE A 123 -24.08 12.50 5.22
C PHE A 123 -24.84 12.79 6.53
N GLY A 124 -24.93 14.06 6.93
CA GLY A 124 -26.12 14.60 7.60
C GLY A 124 -25.96 15.09 9.05
N GLU A 125 -25.50 16.34 9.18
CA GLU A 125 -26.02 17.46 10.00
C GLU A 125 -26.24 17.31 11.53
N ASP A 126 -25.57 18.26 12.20
CA ASP A 126 -25.96 19.07 13.37
C ASP A 126 -26.07 18.36 14.73
N ASP A 127 -25.00 18.42 15.52
CA ASP A 127 -24.92 19.36 16.65
C ASP A 127 -23.62 19.15 17.48
N GLU A 128 -22.94 20.27 17.73
CA GLU A 128 -21.98 20.58 18.81
C GLU A 128 -20.57 19.94 18.81
N GLU A 129 -19.59 20.84 18.91
CA GLU A 129 -18.14 20.67 18.86
C GLU A 129 -17.58 19.74 19.95
N GLU A 130 -16.79 18.75 19.55
CA GLU A 130 -15.43 18.58 20.07
C GLU A 130 -14.53 18.35 18.86
N ASP A 131 -13.58 19.27 18.63
CA ASP A 131 -12.48 19.10 17.69
C ASP A 131 -11.60 17.92 18.16
N ILE A 132 -12.05 16.69 17.92
CA ILE A 132 -11.16 15.55 17.86
C ILE A 132 -10.51 15.64 16.48
N ILE A 133 -9.37 16.33 16.44
CA ILE A 133 -8.39 16.10 15.39
C ILE A 133 -7.95 14.64 15.57
N GLU A 134 -8.67 13.73 14.92
CA GLU A 134 -8.20 12.37 14.70
C GLU A 134 -6.93 12.50 13.87
N PHE A 135 -5.79 12.47 14.55
CA PHE A 135 -4.55 12.03 13.93
C PHE A 135 -4.81 10.62 13.44
N GLY A 136 -5.26 10.50 12.20
CA GLY A 136 -5.17 9.27 11.45
C GLY A 136 -3.69 8.94 11.37
N ASP A 137 -3.17 8.23 12.36
CA ASP A 137 -1.96 7.46 12.21
C ASP A 137 -2.14 6.71 10.89
N ASP A 138 -1.26 6.96 9.92
CA ASP A 138 -1.32 6.39 8.59
C ASP A 138 -1.26 4.85 8.68
N VAL A 139 -2.40 4.19 8.97
CA VAL A 139 -2.49 2.75 9.34
C VAL A 139 -2.03 1.85 8.18
N ASP A 140 -2.00 2.41 6.97
CA ASP A 140 -1.59 1.76 5.73
C ASP A 140 -0.20 2.22 5.23
N SER A 141 0.56 3.00 6.02
CA SER A 141 1.93 3.40 5.68
C SER A 141 2.98 2.45 6.27
N LEU A 142 4.15 2.37 5.64
CA LEU A 142 5.27 1.61 6.18
C LEU A 142 5.85 2.29 7.43
N THR A 143 5.55 1.76 8.62
CA THR A 143 6.05 2.28 9.90
C THR A 143 7.44 1.74 10.25
N ILE A 144 8.15 2.43 11.13
CA ILE A 144 9.47 1.99 11.65
C ILE A 144 9.34 0.65 12.37
N GLU A 145 8.34 0.51 13.25
CA GLU A 145 8.10 -0.72 14.01
C GLU A 145 7.85 -1.93 13.10
N LEU A 146 7.14 -1.71 11.98
CA LEU A 146 6.94 -2.76 10.99
C LEU A 146 8.26 -3.18 10.33
N VAL A 147 9.12 -2.23 9.97
CA VAL A 147 10.44 -2.52 9.38
C VAL A 147 11.33 -3.29 10.36
N GLU A 148 11.35 -2.89 11.63
CA GLU A 148 12.18 -3.55 12.67
C GLU A 148 11.64 -4.91 13.08
N GLY A 149 10.32 -5.08 13.11
CA GLY A 149 9.64 -6.33 13.46
C GLY A 149 9.46 -7.31 12.30
N ALA A 150 9.70 -6.88 11.06
CA ALA A 150 9.52 -7.71 9.88
C ALA A 150 10.49 -8.90 9.85
N PHE A 151 10.03 -9.98 9.22
CA PHE A 151 10.84 -11.18 9.09
C PHE A 151 12.04 -10.89 8.18
N GLN A 152 13.22 -11.32 8.62
CA GLN A 152 14.46 -11.16 7.88
C GLN A 152 15.21 -12.48 7.84
N PHE A 153 15.80 -12.79 6.70
CA PHE A 153 16.49 -14.07 6.50
C PHE A 153 17.62 -13.97 5.47
N MET A 154 18.49 -14.98 5.46
CA MET A 154 19.46 -15.15 4.40
C MET A 154 18.85 -16.03 3.30
N ASN A 155 18.67 -15.46 2.11
CA ASN A 155 18.19 -16.19 0.96
C ASN A 155 19.29 -17.16 0.49
N LYS A 156 19.07 -18.46 0.65
CA LYS A 156 20.09 -19.49 0.34
C LYS A 156 20.43 -19.57 -1.15
N SER A 157 19.50 -19.20 -2.02
CA SER A 157 19.68 -19.30 -3.47
C SER A 157 20.50 -18.15 -4.02
N THR A 158 20.32 -16.95 -3.47
CA THR A 158 21.02 -15.75 -3.94
C THR A 158 22.19 -15.33 -3.03
N GLY A 159 22.21 -15.78 -1.78
CA GLY A 159 23.17 -15.36 -0.75
C GLY A 159 22.87 -14.00 -0.12
N ASP A 160 21.69 -13.44 -0.38
CA ASP A 160 21.30 -12.09 0.05
C ASP A 160 20.74 -12.07 1.46
N ARG A 161 20.97 -10.98 2.19
CA ARG A 161 20.14 -10.65 3.34
C ARG A 161 18.85 -9.99 2.86
N GLU A 162 17.73 -10.63 3.10
CA GLU A 162 16.42 -10.26 2.58
C GLU A 162 15.49 -9.83 3.72
N LEU A 163 14.77 -8.72 3.50
CA LEU A 163 13.71 -8.22 4.36
C LEU A 163 12.35 -8.54 3.73
N ASP A 164 11.49 -9.24 4.48
CA ASP A 164 10.16 -9.68 4.05
C ASP A 164 9.09 -8.71 4.53
N LEU A 165 8.58 -7.88 3.60
CA LEU A 165 7.50 -6.93 3.80
C LEU A 165 6.28 -7.29 2.96
N ARG A 166 6.00 -8.59 2.79
CA ARG A 166 4.83 -9.07 2.05
C ARG A 166 3.54 -8.98 2.85
N ASP A 167 2.43 -8.76 2.15
CA ASP A 167 1.07 -8.87 2.68
C ASP A 167 0.74 -7.94 3.87
N TYR A 168 1.41 -6.79 3.97
CA TYR A 168 1.19 -5.80 5.04
C TYR A 168 0.22 -4.67 4.67
N LYS A 169 -0.36 -4.71 3.45
CA LYS A 169 -1.24 -3.66 2.91
C LYS A 169 -0.60 -2.27 2.86
N ILE A 170 0.73 -2.24 2.67
CA ILE A 170 1.48 -0.98 2.57
C ILE A 170 1.01 -0.23 1.34
N THR A 171 0.61 1.03 1.51
CA THR A 171 0.17 1.91 0.41
C THR A 171 1.23 2.94 0.02
N THR A 172 2.03 3.37 0.99
CA THR A 172 3.09 4.37 0.83
C THR A 172 4.42 3.82 1.36
N LEU A 173 5.48 4.00 0.58
CA LEU A 173 6.83 3.70 1.00
C LEU A 173 7.35 4.88 1.81
N GLU A 174 7.60 4.66 3.10
CA GLU A 174 8.20 5.62 4.03
C GLU A 174 9.07 4.86 5.04
N ASN A 175 9.84 5.57 5.86
CA ASN A 175 10.61 5.01 6.98
C ASN A 175 11.62 3.89 6.66
N LEU A 176 11.95 3.72 5.37
CA LEU A 176 12.97 2.78 4.91
C LEU A 176 14.37 3.07 5.47
N GLY A 177 14.59 4.25 6.09
CA GLY A 177 15.81 4.55 6.84
C GLY A 177 16.05 3.60 8.01
N ALA A 178 14.99 3.02 8.59
CA ALA A 178 15.06 2.02 9.65
C ALA A 178 15.73 0.70 9.20
N THR A 179 15.86 0.47 7.89
CA THR A 179 16.60 -0.69 7.36
C THR A 179 18.11 -0.59 7.55
N LEU A 180 18.63 0.61 7.84
CA LEU A 180 20.04 0.91 8.09
C LEU A 180 21.00 0.39 7.00
N ASP A 181 20.54 0.34 5.73
CA ASP A 181 21.30 -0.15 4.56
C ASP A 181 21.91 -1.55 4.75
N GLN A 182 21.26 -2.41 5.55
CA GLN A 182 21.79 -3.72 5.90
C GLN A 182 21.36 -4.84 4.95
N PHE A 183 20.35 -4.61 4.11
CA PHE A 183 19.73 -5.63 3.27
C PHE A 183 20.19 -5.53 1.81
N ASP A 184 20.40 -6.70 1.20
CA ASP A 184 20.69 -6.82 -0.24
C ASP A 184 19.39 -6.91 -1.06
N ALA A 185 18.29 -7.35 -0.44
CA ALA A 185 16.99 -7.52 -1.05
C ALA A 185 15.85 -7.09 -0.13
N ILE A 186 14.80 -6.49 -0.71
CA ILE A 186 13.55 -6.20 0.00
C ILE A 186 12.38 -6.72 -0.83
N ASP A 187 11.48 -7.48 -0.19
CA ASP A 187 10.28 -8.02 -0.81
C ASP A 187 9.02 -7.29 -0.32
N PHE A 188 8.41 -6.51 -1.21
CA PHE A 188 7.15 -5.80 -1.03
C PHE A 188 5.98 -6.46 -1.77
N THR A 189 6.09 -7.73 -2.14
CA THR A 189 5.06 -8.42 -2.90
C THR A 189 3.72 -8.43 -2.16
N SER A 190 2.62 -8.28 -2.91
CA SER A 190 1.25 -8.30 -2.36
C SER A 190 0.97 -7.17 -1.35
N ASN A 191 1.24 -5.93 -1.76
CA ASN A 191 0.83 -4.72 -1.03
C ASN A 191 -0.01 -3.81 -1.95
N ASP A 192 -0.35 -2.60 -1.49
CA ASP A 192 -1.14 -1.62 -2.24
C ASP A 192 -0.30 -0.38 -2.65
N ILE A 193 1.01 -0.56 -2.84
CA ILE A 193 1.95 0.52 -3.16
C ILE A 193 1.61 1.13 -4.52
N ARG A 194 1.44 2.46 -4.55
CA ARG A 194 1.04 3.22 -5.76
C ARG A 194 2.20 3.89 -6.48
N THR A 195 3.23 4.28 -5.75
CA THR A 195 4.38 5.03 -6.26
C THR A 195 5.67 4.39 -5.73
N LEU A 196 6.62 4.16 -6.63
CA LEU A 196 7.95 3.69 -6.26
C LEU A 196 8.86 4.90 -6.00
N GLU A 197 8.85 5.37 -4.75
CA GLU A 197 9.54 6.58 -4.30
C GLU A 197 10.01 6.46 -2.83
N ASN A 198 10.57 7.54 -2.28
CA ASN A 198 10.93 7.68 -0.86
C ASN A 198 11.95 6.67 -0.30
N PHE A 199 12.84 6.16 -1.15
CA PHE A 199 13.98 5.39 -0.66
C PHE A 199 15.04 6.34 -0.08
N PRO A 200 15.61 6.06 1.11
CA PRO A 200 16.84 6.69 1.55
C PRO A 200 18.01 6.18 0.68
N LEU A 201 19.21 6.72 0.91
CA LEU A 201 20.41 6.20 0.26
C LEU A 201 20.71 4.78 0.76
N LEU A 202 20.40 3.77 -0.05
CA LEU A 202 20.68 2.36 0.23
C LEU A 202 21.69 1.84 -0.80
N ASN A 203 22.96 1.80 -0.43
CA ASN A 203 24.03 1.35 -1.32
C ASN A 203 24.09 -0.17 -1.44
N ARG A 204 23.57 -0.90 -0.45
CA ARG A 204 23.62 -2.36 -0.43
C ARG A 204 22.49 -3.01 -1.22
N LEU A 205 21.36 -2.32 -1.37
CA LEU A 205 20.17 -2.86 -2.02
C LEU A 205 20.46 -3.19 -3.50
N LYS A 206 20.31 -4.46 -3.86
CA LYS A 206 20.51 -5.00 -5.22
C LYS A 206 19.23 -5.54 -5.82
N ARG A 207 18.27 -6.00 -5.02
CA ARG A 207 17.05 -6.64 -5.50
C ARG A 207 15.82 -6.03 -4.85
N LEU A 208 14.84 -5.69 -5.67
CA LEU A 208 13.56 -5.19 -5.21
C LEU A 208 12.44 -6.00 -5.85
N TYR A 209 11.62 -6.61 -5.00
CA TYR A 209 10.42 -7.34 -5.42
C TYR A 209 9.20 -6.50 -5.04
N LEU A 210 8.37 -6.17 -6.01
CA LEU A 210 7.19 -5.31 -5.87
C LEU A 210 6.02 -5.91 -6.66
N SER A 211 5.90 -7.24 -6.70
CA SER A 211 4.86 -7.89 -7.50
C SER A 211 3.48 -7.74 -6.85
N ASN A 212 2.40 -7.79 -7.62
CA ASN A 212 1.01 -7.69 -7.14
C ASN A 212 0.79 -6.42 -6.28
N ASN A 213 1.15 -5.27 -6.83
CA ASN A 213 0.95 -3.96 -6.22
C ASN A 213 0.13 -3.06 -7.16
N ARG A 214 -0.09 -1.81 -6.80
CA ARG A 214 -0.83 -0.81 -7.61
C ARG A 214 0.10 0.24 -8.20
N CYS A 215 1.37 -0.09 -8.40
CA CYS A 215 2.37 0.90 -8.76
C CYS A 215 2.11 1.43 -10.17
N SER A 216 1.86 2.72 -10.29
CA SER A 216 1.62 3.39 -11.57
C SER A 216 2.69 4.44 -11.92
N LYS A 217 3.60 4.75 -10.99
CA LYS A 217 4.65 5.76 -11.16
C LYS A 217 5.94 5.36 -10.47
N ILE A 218 7.06 5.70 -11.10
CA ILE A 218 8.42 5.52 -10.58
C ILE A 218 9.05 6.92 -10.43
N ASP A 219 9.73 7.17 -9.30
CA ASP A 219 10.42 8.44 -9.09
C ASP A 219 11.61 8.63 -10.06
N GLU A 220 11.78 9.84 -10.60
CA GLU A 220 12.83 10.18 -11.58
C GLU A 220 14.25 10.02 -11.00
N ARG A 221 14.40 10.25 -9.70
CA ARG A 221 15.69 10.24 -8.99
C ARG A 221 15.91 8.97 -8.19
N LEU A 222 15.07 7.94 -8.37
CA LEU A 222 15.21 6.69 -7.64
C LEU A 222 16.61 6.08 -7.79
N HIS A 223 17.22 6.21 -8.96
CA HIS A 223 18.58 5.75 -9.24
C HIS A 223 19.69 6.44 -8.42
N GLU A 224 19.44 7.63 -7.86
CA GLU A 224 20.36 8.33 -6.95
C GLU A 224 20.30 7.74 -5.52
N THR A 225 19.13 7.23 -5.12
CA THR A 225 18.87 6.69 -3.77
C THR A 225 19.21 5.20 -3.65
N ILE A 226 18.99 4.41 -4.71
CA ILE A 226 19.31 2.98 -4.75
C ILE A 226 20.22 2.67 -5.96
N PRO A 227 21.46 3.21 -5.99
CA PRO A 227 22.30 3.24 -7.19
C PRO A 227 22.79 1.87 -7.65
N ASN A 228 22.77 0.87 -6.75
CA ASN A 228 23.29 -0.47 -7.01
C ASN A 228 22.22 -1.51 -7.33
N LEU A 229 20.99 -1.09 -7.64
CA LEU A 229 19.92 -2.00 -8.01
C LEU A 229 20.27 -2.81 -9.27
N GLU A 230 20.20 -4.14 -9.15
CA GLU A 230 20.50 -5.11 -10.20
C GLU A 230 19.24 -5.81 -10.72
N THR A 231 18.25 -6.03 -9.85
CA THR A 231 17.00 -6.74 -10.15
C THR A 231 15.79 -5.96 -9.66
N LEU A 232 14.84 -5.70 -10.56
CA LEU A 232 13.55 -5.09 -10.25
C LEU A 232 12.42 -5.96 -10.82
N ILE A 233 11.59 -6.50 -9.94
CA ILE A 233 10.45 -7.33 -10.32
C ILE A 233 9.17 -6.61 -9.93
N MET A 234 8.41 -6.14 -10.92
CA MET A 234 7.15 -5.39 -10.73
C MET A 234 6.01 -6.05 -11.50
N ILE A 235 5.88 -7.38 -11.39
CA ILE A 235 4.85 -8.16 -12.08
C ILE A 235 3.46 -7.79 -11.53
N ASN A 236 2.44 -7.71 -12.38
CA ASN A 236 1.06 -7.35 -12.00
C ASN A 236 1.01 -6.02 -11.22
N ASN A 237 1.43 -4.94 -11.88
CA ASN A 237 1.29 -3.56 -11.42
C ASN A 237 0.51 -2.72 -12.45
N GLN A 238 0.46 -1.41 -12.25
CA GLN A 238 -0.39 -0.49 -13.02
C GLN A 238 0.40 0.50 -13.88
N LEU A 239 1.62 0.15 -14.30
CA LEU A 239 2.39 0.96 -15.25
C LEU A 239 1.74 0.90 -16.63
N ASP A 240 1.31 2.05 -17.13
CA ASP A 240 0.49 2.11 -18.34
C ASP A 240 1.34 2.50 -19.56
N GLU A 241 1.98 3.66 -19.54
CA GLU A 241 2.67 4.21 -20.70
C GLU A 241 4.16 3.84 -20.75
N LEU A 242 4.73 3.81 -21.96
CA LEU A 242 6.15 3.48 -22.12
C LEU A 242 7.06 4.52 -21.46
N GLY A 243 6.68 5.79 -21.50
CA GLY A 243 7.43 6.86 -20.83
C GLY A 243 7.45 6.71 -19.31
N ASP A 244 6.52 5.97 -18.70
CA ASP A 244 6.54 5.69 -17.25
C ASP A 244 7.75 4.86 -16.83
N LEU A 245 8.42 4.21 -17.80
CA LEU A 245 9.63 3.42 -17.60
C LEU A 245 10.93 4.24 -17.75
N ASP A 246 10.86 5.47 -18.24
CA ASP A 246 12.03 6.33 -18.45
C ASP A 246 12.91 6.54 -17.20
N PRO A 247 12.35 6.69 -15.98
CA PRO A 247 13.15 6.80 -14.76
C PRO A 247 14.15 5.64 -14.56
N LEU A 248 13.85 4.46 -15.12
CA LEU A 248 14.71 3.29 -14.99
C LEU A 248 16.01 3.39 -15.81
N SER A 249 16.10 4.32 -16.77
CA SER A 249 17.32 4.55 -17.58
C SER A 249 18.52 5.05 -16.76
N GLY A 250 18.26 5.62 -15.58
CA GLY A 250 19.28 6.06 -14.62
C GLY A 250 20.10 4.90 -14.04
N PHE A 251 19.51 3.70 -13.91
CA PHE A 251 20.13 2.56 -13.24
C PHE A 251 21.18 1.86 -14.10
N LYS A 252 22.46 2.14 -13.82
CA LYS A 252 23.57 1.58 -14.59
C LYS A 252 23.84 0.09 -14.32
N LYS A 253 23.39 -0.43 -13.17
CA LYS A 253 23.57 -1.83 -12.77
C LYS A 253 22.32 -2.70 -12.97
N LEU A 254 21.19 -2.13 -13.38
CA LEU A 254 19.95 -2.89 -13.57
C LEU A 254 20.10 -3.90 -14.72
N THR A 255 20.11 -5.18 -14.40
CA THR A 255 20.29 -6.28 -15.38
C THR A 255 19.03 -7.10 -15.56
N THR A 256 18.17 -7.18 -14.55
CA THR A 256 16.95 -7.99 -14.56
C THR A 256 15.74 -7.12 -14.29
N LEU A 257 14.80 -7.10 -15.24
CA LEU A 257 13.54 -6.37 -15.15
C LEU A 257 12.38 -7.30 -15.53
N ALA A 258 11.32 -7.30 -14.73
CA ALA A 258 10.08 -8.00 -15.07
C ALA A 258 8.88 -7.06 -14.85
N LEU A 259 8.12 -6.82 -15.91
CA LEU A 259 6.95 -5.94 -15.96
C LEU A 259 5.71 -6.67 -16.50
N MET A 260 5.75 -7.99 -16.63
CA MET A 260 4.61 -8.80 -17.05
C MET A 260 3.36 -8.47 -16.22
N GLY A 261 2.19 -8.45 -16.86
CA GLY A 261 0.94 -8.13 -16.18
C GLY A 261 0.69 -6.63 -15.94
N ASN A 262 1.61 -5.75 -16.35
CA ASN A 262 1.34 -4.32 -16.46
C ASN A 262 0.74 -3.98 -17.84
N PRO A 263 -0.16 -3.00 -17.94
CA PRO A 263 -0.70 -2.57 -19.25
C PRO A 263 0.40 -2.20 -20.27
N VAL A 264 1.49 -1.57 -19.82
CA VAL A 264 2.65 -1.21 -20.66
C VAL A 264 3.25 -2.38 -21.43
N SER A 265 3.20 -3.60 -20.87
CA SER A 265 3.77 -4.80 -21.48
C SER A 265 3.07 -5.23 -22.78
N THR A 266 1.85 -4.74 -23.01
CA THR A 266 1.06 -5.01 -24.23
C THR A 266 1.27 -3.97 -25.34
N LYS A 267 1.99 -2.87 -25.07
CA LYS A 267 2.17 -1.77 -26.02
C LYS A 267 3.09 -2.15 -27.17
N LYS A 268 2.84 -1.55 -28.33
CA LYS A 268 3.69 -1.72 -29.52
C LYS A 268 5.11 -1.28 -29.18
N HIS A 269 6.09 -2.02 -29.68
CA HIS A 269 7.52 -1.77 -29.46
C HIS A 269 7.98 -1.82 -28.00
N TYR A 270 7.14 -2.20 -27.02
CA TYR A 270 7.48 -2.25 -25.59
C TYR A 270 8.87 -2.86 -25.33
N ARG A 271 9.10 -4.06 -25.85
CA ARG A 271 10.35 -4.78 -25.63
C ARG A 271 11.57 -4.06 -26.18
N LEU A 272 11.48 -3.53 -27.40
CA LEU A 272 12.58 -2.78 -28.03
C LEU A 272 12.79 -1.43 -27.34
N TYR A 273 11.72 -0.75 -26.96
CA TYR A 273 11.78 0.51 -26.21
C TYR A 273 12.53 0.34 -24.89
N VAL A 274 12.19 -0.67 -24.09
CA VAL A 274 12.89 -0.97 -22.83
C VAL A 274 14.39 -1.29 -23.08
N ILE A 275 14.71 -2.07 -24.11
CA ILE A 275 16.10 -2.37 -24.49
C ILE A 275 16.86 -1.10 -24.89
N HIS A 276 16.19 -0.17 -25.59
CA HIS A 276 16.76 1.10 -26.00
C HIS A 276 17.06 2.02 -24.80
N ARG A 277 16.06 2.20 -23.93
CA ARG A 277 16.13 3.13 -22.80
C ARG A 277 17.02 2.62 -21.66
N ILE A 278 17.10 1.30 -21.47
CA ILE A 278 17.84 0.66 -20.38
C ILE A 278 18.83 -0.35 -20.96
N PRO A 279 19.96 0.12 -21.54
CA PRO A 279 20.89 -0.75 -22.26
C PRO A 279 21.60 -1.78 -21.36
N SER A 280 21.63 -1.57 -20.04
CA SER A 280 22.18 -2.49 -19.03
C SER A 280 21.38 -3.81 -18.88
N ILE A 281 20.11 -3.85 -19.32
CA ILE A 281 19.24 -5.02 -19.16
C ILE A 281 19.76 -6.24 -19.92
N ARG A 282 19.85 -7.36 -19.20
CA ARG A 282 20.22 -8.69 -19.74
C ARG A 282 19.03 -9.63 -19.78
N LEU A 283 18.11 -9.51 -18.82
CA LEU A 283 16.92 -10.33 -18.68
C LEU A 283 15.68 -9.41 -18.57
N LEU A 284 14.78 -9.49 -19.55
CA LEU A 284 13.53 -8.75 -19.58
C LEU A 284 12.36 -9.73 -19.65
N ASP A 285 11.46 -9.65 -18.68
CA ASP A 285 10.30 -10.56 -18.54
C ASP A 285 10.73 -12.03 -18.57
N PHE A 286 11.80 -12.32 -17.82
CA PHE A 286 12.48 -13.62 -17.74
C PHE A 286 13.00 -14.17 -19.08
N LYS A 287 13.09 -13.32 -20.11
CA LYS A 287 13.67 -13.67 -21.42
C LYS A 287 14.99 -12.92 -21.63
N LYS A 288 16.04 -13.66 -21.97
CA LYS A 288 17.36 -13.08 -22.28
C LYS A 288 17.23 -12.11 -23.44
N VAL A 289 17.82 -10.92 -23.30
CA VAL A 289 17.95 -9.94 -24.38
C VAL A 289 19.08 -10.38 -25.30
N LYS A 290 18.75 -10.69 -26.55
CA LYS A 290 19.71 -11.13 -27.56
C LYS A 290 20.34 -9.93 -28.28
N LEU A 291 21.53 -10.14 -28.86
CA LEU A 291 22.21 -9.10 -29.63
C LEU A 291 21.37 -8.59 -30.81
N ARG A 292 20.68 -9.50 -31.53
CA ARG A 292 19.78 -9.15 -32.64
C ARG A 292 18.70 -8.15 -32.21
N GLU A 293 18.11 -8.32 -31.03
CA GLU A 293 17.07 -7.41 -30.51
C GLU A 293 17.67 -6.02 -30.20
N ARG A 294 18.93 -5.96 -29.78
CA ARG A 294 19.64 -4.68 -29.56
C ARG A 294 19.92 -3.97 -30.87
N GLU A 295 20.35 -4.70 -31.90
CA GLU A 295 20.56 -4.16 -33.24
C GLU A 295 19.24 -3.65 -33.86
N GLU A 296 18.17 -4.43 -33.74
CA GLU A 296 16.82 -4.05 -34.18
C GLU A 296 16.32 -2.81 -33.45
N SER A 297 16.49 -2.76 -32.13
CA SER A 297 16.15 -1.61 -31.30
C SER A 297 16.92 -0.35 -31.73
N ASN A 298 18.24 -0.46 -31.88
CA ASN A 298 19.08 0.65 -32.31
C ASN A 298 18.69 1.14 -33.70
N LYS A 299 18.36 0.24 -34.63
CA LYS A 299 17.90 0.61 -35.97
C LYS A 299 16.55 1.33 -35.90
N LEU A 300 15.61 0.83 -35.11
CA LEU A 300 14.26 1.39 -34.97
C LEU A 300 14.28 2.83 -34.44
N PHE A 301 15.11 3.09 -33.43
CA PHE A 301 15.21 4.40 -32.79
C PHE A 301 16.34 5.29 -33.36
N SER A 302 16.99 4.87 -34.46
CA SER A 302 18.02 5.68 -35.13
C SER A 302 17.46 6.77 -36.06
N GLY A 303 18.26 7.82 -36.27
CA GLY A 303 17.93 8.92 -37.18
C GLY A 303 16.75 9.78 -36.71
N GLU A 304 16.32 10.73 -37.56
CA GLU A 304 15.22 11.64 -37.20
C GLU A 304 13.88 10.93 -37.04
N LYS A 305 13.60 9.93 -37.88
CA LYS A 305 12.35 9.15 -37.82
C LYS A 305 12.26 8.35 -36.52
N GLY A 306 13.36 7.72 -36.10
CA GLY A 306 13.42 6.97 -34.85
C GLY A 306 13.23 7.86 -33.63
N LYS A 307 13.85 9.05 -33.61
CA LYS A 307 13.64 10.05 -32.55
C LYS A 307 12.20 10.54 -32.45
N ARG A 308 11.53 10.76 -33.59
CA ARG A 308 10.10 11.13 -33.60
C ARG A 308 9.23 10.01 -33.03
N LEU A 309 9.49 8.76 -33.44
CA LEU A 309 8.80 7.59 -32.90
C LEU A 309 9.03 7.45 -31.39
N GLU A 310 10.27 7.59 -30.93
CA GLU A 310 10.62 7.55 -29.50
C GLU A 310 9.81 8.57 -28.70
N HIS A 311 9.69 9.81 -29.20
CA HIS A 311 8.89 10.85 -28.56
C HIS A 311 7.39 10.56 -28.59
N GLU A 312 6.87 10.03 -29.69
CA GLU A 312 5.45 9.70 -29.85
C GLU A 312 5.01 8.57 -28.91
N ILE A 313 5.84 7.54 -28.73
CA ILE A 313 5.51 6.39 -27.88
C ILE A 313 5.96 6.57 -26.43
N GLY A 314 6.96 7.41 -26.17
CA GLY A 314 7.51 7.72 -24.84
C GLY A 314 6.67 8.72 -24.03
N ILE A 315 5.36 8.77 -24.28
CA ILE A 315 4.44 9.59 -23.49
C ILE A 315 4.35 8.99 -22.08
N LYS A 316 4.16 9.83 -21.06
CA LYS A 316 3.91 9.40 -19.67
C LYS A 316 2.42 9.40 -19.36
N SER A 317 2.00 8.51 -18.47
CA SER A 317 0.61 8.46 -18.02
C SER A 317 0.24 9.71 -17.23
N LYS A 318 -0.99 10.19 -17.42
CA LYS A 318 -1.57 11.26 -16.59
C LYS A 318 -2.12 10.63 -15.32
N THR A 319 -1.28 10.44 -14.31
CA THR A 319 -1.73 9.85 -13.06
C THR A 319 -2.53 10.89 -12.26
N PHE A 320 -3.83 10.63 -12.03
CA PHE A 320 -4.61 11.33 -11.02
C PHE A 320 -4.44 10.60 -9.70
N VAL A 321 -3.77 11.24 -8.73
CA VAL A 321 -3.63 10.72 -7.36
C VAL A 321 -4.61 11.49 -6.48
N PRO A 322 -5.77 10.90 -6.08
CA PRO A 322 -6.67 11.55 -5.13
C PRO A 322 -5.94 11.72 -3.80
N GLY A 323 -5.81 12.95 -3.31
CA GLY A 323 -5.05 13.29 -2.09
C GLY A 323 -3.68 13.94 -2.34
N GLY A 324 -3.15 13.88 -3.57
CA GLY A 324 -2.07 14.74 -4.00
C GLY A 324 -2.66 16.04 -4.56
N GLY A 325 -2.61 17.13 -3.79
CA GLY A 325 -3.11 18.44 -4.20
C GLY A 325 -2.66 18.79 -5.63
N GLY A 326 -3.62 18.78 -6.55
CA GLY A 326 -3.35 18.82 -7.98
C GLY A 326 -4.48 19.47 -8.75
N ALA A 327 -4.82 20.71 -8.40
CA ALA A 327 -5.36 21.63 -9.39
C ALA A 327 -4.22 21.96 -10.39
N GLY A 328 -4.47 21.74 -11.68
CA GLY A 328 -3.47 21.73 -12.75
C GLY A 328 -2.54 22.94 -12.81
N ILE A 329 -1.34 22.78 -12.28
CA ILE A 329 -0.18 23.63 -12.58
C ILE A 329 0.87 22.75 -13.25
N GLN A 330 1.21 23.08 -14.50
CA GLN A 330 2.30 22.44 -15.23
C GLN A 330 3.60 22.59 -14.41
N PRO A 331 4.45 21.55 -14.31
CA PRO A 331 5.69 21.65 -13.56
C PRO A 331 6.63 22.64 -14.27
N ASN A 332 6.75 23.84 -13.71
CA ASN A 332 7.76 24.79 -14.13
C ASN A 332 9.11 24.32 -13.55
N THR A 333 10.01 23.86 -14.42
CA THR A 333 11.28 23.19 -14.10
C THR A 333 12.38 24.13 -13.60
N ASN A 334 12.04 25.21 -12.89
CA ASN A 334 13.03 26.15 -12.37
C ASN A 334 13.03 26.18 -10.85
N GLN A 335 14.17 25.79 -10.28
CA GLN A 335 14.62 25.98 -8.90
C GLN A 335 13.97 25.08 -7.83
N ARG A 336 14.40 23.81 -7.79
CA ARG A 336 14.46 23.06 -6.51
C ARG A 336 15.92 22.77 -6.20
N LYS A 337 16.57 23.70 -5.48
CA LYS A 337 17.88 23.44 -4.87
C LYS A 337 17.68 22.50 -3.67
N PRO A 338 18.53 21.48 -3.48
CA PRO A 338 18.55 20.71 -2.24
C PRO A 338 18.89 21.63 -1.07
N LEU A 339 18.22 21.42 0.08
CA LEU A 339 18.47 22.22 1.29
C LEU A 339 19.94 22.10 1.72
N THR A 340 20.51 23.22 2.12
CA THR A 340 21.86 23.27 2.69
C THR A 340 21.88 22.70 4.11
N THR A 341 23.05 22.23 4.54
CA THR A 341 23.23 21.62 5.87
C THR A 341 22.85 22.58 7.01
N GLU A 342 23.05 23.89 6.80
CA GLU A 342 22.70 24.96 7.75
C GLU A 342 21.18 25.15 7.86
N GLU A 343 20.45 25.09 6.74
CA GLU A 343 18.99 25.19 6.72
C GLU A 343 18.32 23.98 7.39
N VAL A 344 18.87 22.78 7.19
CA VAL A 344 18.42 21.56 7.87
C VAL A 344 18.64 21.66 9.39
N GLN A 345 19.76 22.26 9.83
CA GLN A 345 20.03 22.49 11.25
C GLN A 345 19.09 23.55 11.85
N ALA A 346 18.78 24.62 11.12
CA ALA A 346 17.84 25.65 11.56
C ALA A 346 16.43 25.07 11.75
N ILE A 347 15.95 24.21 10.85
CA ILE A 347 14.65 23.56 10.98
C ILE A 347 14.64 22.56 12.16
N LYS A 348 15.72 21.78 12.35
CA LYS A 348 15.85 20.91 13.53
C LYS A 348 15.83 21.70 14.85
N GLN A 349 16.48 22.87 14.87
CA GLN A 349 16.43 23.77 16.02
C GLN A 349 15.05 24.38 16.22
N ALA A 350 14.34 24.76 15.15
CA ALA A 350 12.97 25.26 15.24
C ALA A 350 12.00 24.19 15.77
N ILE A 351 12.12 22.94 15.32
CA ILE A 351 11.33 21.81 15.84
C ILE A 351 11.61 21.61 17.34
N SER A 352 12.87 21.73 17.78
CA SER A 352 13.23 21.62 19.20
C SER A 352 12.73 22.77 20.09
N LYS A 353 12.36 23.91 19.49
CA LYS A 353 11.92 25.12 20.19
C LYS A 353 10.41 25.37 20.06
N ALA A 354 9.71 24.62 19.22
CA ALA A 354 8.27 24.75 19.03
C ALA A 354 7.55 24.26 20.29
N ASN A 355 6.71 25.13 20.86
CA ASN A 355 5.98 24.87 22.11
C ASN A 355 4.54 24.42 21.86
N THR A 356 4.13 24.32 20.60
CA THR A 356 2.78 23.90 20.21
C THR A 356 2.84 22.77 19.19
N LEU A 357 1.86 21.86 19.28
CA LEU A 357 1.78 20.69 18.42
C LEU A 357 1.63 21.09 16.93
N GLU A 358 0.79 22.10 16.67
CA GLU A 358 0.56 22.66 15.34
C GLU A 358 1.82 23.25 14.70
N GLU A 359 2.67 23.92 15.48
CA GLU A 359 3.92 24.49 14.99
C GLU A 359 4.94 23.39 14.67
N MET A 360 5.02 22.35 15.50
CA MET A 360 5.83 21.16 15.21
C MET A 360 5.36 20.45 13.93
N GLU A 361 4.06 20.27 13.75
CA GLU A 361 3.48 19.58 12.60
C GLU A 361 3.64 20.36 11.31
N ARG A 362 3.43 21.68 11.36
CA ARG A 362 3.71 22.57 10.23
C ARG A 362 5.18 22.49 9.83
N LEU A 363 6.11 22.50 10.79
CA LEU A 363 7.55 22.38 10.53
C LEU A 363 7.95 21.00 9.99
N LYS A 364 7.34 19.91 10.48
CA LYS A 364 7.51 18.55 9.95
C LYS A 364 6.99 18.42 8.52
N LEU A 365 5.81 18.98 8.23
CA LEU A 365 5.19 18.97 6.91
C LEU A 365 6.02 19.77 5.90
N LEU A 366 6.53 20.95 6.30
CA LEU A 366 7.43 21.77 5.49
C LEU A 366 8.75 21.04 5.16
N LEU A 367 9.29 20.27 6.11
CA LEU A 367 10.48 19.44 5.92
C LEU A 367 10.21 18.24 5.00
N LYS A 368 9.02 17.61 5.11
CA LYS A 368 8.57 16.51 4.22
C LYS A 368 8.31 16.99 2.79
N GLN A 369 7.86 18.23 2.60
CA GLN A 369 7.53 18.82 1.29
C GLN A 369 8.68 19.61 0.65
N GLY A 370 9.79 19.85 1.37
CA GLY A 370 10.95 20.58 0.86
C GLY A 370 10.72 22.08 0.64
N TYR A 371 9.77 22.69 1.36
CA TYR A 371 9.48 24.13 1.31
C TYR A 371 10.05 24.84 2.54
N ILE A 372 10.73 25.97 2.33
CA ILE A 372 11.22 26.85 3.40
C ILE A 372 10.13 27.88 3.72
N PRO A 373 9.79 28.13 5.00
CA PRO A 373 9.05 29.33 5.38
C PRO A 373 9.96 30.54 5.21
N ASN A 374 9.57 31.48 4.34
CA ASN A 374 10.29 32.74 4.13
C ASN A 374 10.63 33.41 5.47
N SER A 375 11.92 33.53 5.73
CA SER A 375 12.48 34.53 6.63
C SER A 375 12.22 35.91 6.02
N ASN A 376 11.22 36.64 6.54
CA ASN A 376 11.24 38.09 6.76
C ASN A 376 9.87 38.58 7.23
N ASN A 377 9.78 38.89 8.53
CA ASN A 377 9.15 40.10 9.04
C ASN A 377 9.61 40.31 10.50
N GLN A 378 10.85 40.79 10.64
CA GLN A 378 11.17 41.99 11.42
C GLN A 378 12.37 42.68 10.79
#